data_AF-J2JGI2-F1
#
_entry.id   AF-J2JGI2-F1
#
_cell.length_a   1.000
_cell.length_b   1.000
_cell.length_c   1.000
_cell.angle_alpha   90.00
_cell.angle_beta   90.00
_cell.angle_gamma   90.00
#
_symmetry.space_group_name_H-M   'P 1'
#
loop_
_entity.id
_entity.type
_entity.pdbx_description
1 polymer ?
#
loop_
_entity_poly.entity_id
_entity_poly.type
_entity_poly.pdbx_seq_one_letter_code
_entity_poly.pdbx_strand_id
1 'polypeptide(L)'
;MRYTNKTLGTGDFETVENSITVVSQDKTITISSAKENLSKVFIYDISGKQLYKKQNIGNVELSIQHLAFAQQVLLVKVVLENGYTTTKKLIFK
;
A
#
# COMPACT_ATOMS: atom_id res chain seq x y z
N MET A 1 2.38 16.13 -34.74
CA MET A 1 2.44 14.81 -34.09
C MET A 1 2.06 14.97 -32.62
N ARG A 2 0.84 14.62 -32.23
CA ARG A 2 0.36 14.68 -30.83
C ARG A 2 0.16 13.25 -30.35
N TYR A 3 0.97 12.81 -29.39
CA TYR A 3 0.69 11.62 -28.60
C TYR A 3 -0.10 12.06 -27.37
N THR A 4 -1.42 12.05 -27.44
CA THR A 4 -2.27 12.01 -26.25
C THR A 4 -2.28 10.57 -25.78
N ASN A 5 -1.29 10.21 -24.97
CA ASN A 5 -1.32 8.93 -24.27
C ASN A 5 -2.51 8.97 -23.31
N LYS A 6 -3.58 8.27 -23.72
CA LYS A 6 -4.74 7.96 -22.91
C LYS A 6 -4.28 7.57 -21.51
N THR A 7 -4.98 8.14 -20.55
CA THR A 7 -4.79 7.96 -19.11
C THR A 7 -4.57 6.48 -18.77
N LEU A 8 -3.62 6.24 -17.87
CA LEU A 8 -3.39 4.93 -17.26
C LEU A 8 -4.63 4.59 -16.39
N GLY A 9 -5.70 4.09 -17.02
CA GLY A 9 -6.73 3.30 -16.35
C GLY A 9 -6.06 2.05 -15.74
N THR A 10 -6.45 1.59 -14.57
CA THR A 10 -7.73 0.93 -14.34
C THR A 10 -8.29 1.25 -12.96
N GLY A 11 -9.60 1.52 -12.90
CA GLY A 11 -10.33 1.51 -11.65
C GLY A 11 -10.42 0.09 -11.12
N ASP A 12 -9.69 -0.20 -10.05
CA ASP A 12 -10.05 -1.30 -9.16
C ASP A 12 -10.96 -0.72 -8.09
N PHE A 13 -12.26 -0.83 -8.33
CA PHE A 13 -13.21 -0.86 -7.23
C PHE A 13 -12.94 -2.15 -6.46
N GLU A 14 -11.97 -2.11 -5.55
CA GLU A 14 -11.84 -3.14 -4.53
C GLU A 14 -13.20 -3.25 -3.86
N THR A 15 -13.79 -4.45 -3.94
CA THR A 15 -15.04 -4.82 -3.29
C THR A 15 -15.10 -4.16 -1.92
N VAL A 16 -16.13 -3.33 -1.68
CA VAL A 16 -16.26 -2.46 -0.51
C VAL A 16 -16.00 -3.21 0.82
N GLU A 17 -16.28 -4.51 0.83
CA GLU A 17 -16.11 -5.42 1.96
C GLU A 17 -14.65 -5.61 2.44
N ASN A 18 -13.65 -5.53 1.54
CA ASN A 18 -12.22 -5.64 1.88
C ASN A 18 -11.45 -4.37 1.48
N SER A 19 -12.12 -3.22 1.53
CA SER A 19 -11.51 -1.95 1.14
C SER A 19 -10.28 -1.66 2.01
N ILE A 20 -9.11 -1.62 1.35
CA ILE A 20 -7.83 -1.27 1.98
C ILE A 20 -7.48 0.16 1.54
N THR A 21 -7.11 1.00 2.49
CA THR A 21 -6.62 2.35 2.22
C THR A 21 -5.15 2.44 2.59
N VAL A 22 -4.35 3.03 1.69
CA VAL A 22 -2.93 3.26 1.89
C VAL A 22 -2.65 4.73 1.59
N VAL A 23 -2.17 5.47 2.58
CA VAL A 23 -1.89 6.90 2.51
C VAL A 23 -0.50 7.19 3.05
N SER A 24 0.15 8.21 2.49
CA SER A 24 1.40 8.75 3.01
C SER A 24 1.24 10.23 3.34
N GLN A 25 1.55 10.59 4.58
CA GLN A 25 1.56 11.96 5.06
C GLN A 25 2.72 12.14 6.04
N ASP A 26 3.47 13.25 5.93
CA ASP A 26 4.56 13.60 6.84
C ASP A 26 5.55 12.45 7.11
N LYS A 27 6.03 11.80 6.02
CA LYS A 27 6.93 10.63 6.06
C LYS A 27 6.38 9.42 6.83
N THR A 28 5.08 9.38 7.06
CA THR A 28 4.37 8.28 7.70
C THR A 28 3.49 7.60 6.67
N ILE A 29 3.53 6.27 6.63
CA ILE A 29 2.62 5.46 5.81
C ILE A 29 1.56 4.87 6.74
N THR A 30 0.30 5.18 6.47
CA THR A 30 -0.84 4.62 7.18
C THR A 30 -1.58 3.66 6.26
N ILE A 31 -1.82 2.46 6.77
CA ILE A 31 -2.52 1.38 6.09
C ILE A 31 -3.71 1.00 6.97
N SER A 32 -4.91 1.06 6.41
CA SER A 32 -6.13 0.66 7.10
C SER A 32 -6.95 -0.30 6.25
N SER A 33 -7.65 -1.21 6.93
CA SER A 33 -8.61 -2.15 6.36
C SER A 33 -9.98 -1.85 6.95
N ALA A 34 -11.04 -1.93 6.14
CA ALA A 34 -12.38 -1.59 6.60
C ALA A 34 -13.01 -2.61 7.56
N LYS A 35 -12.63 -3.89 7.47
CA LYS A 35 -13.31 -4.98 8.19
C LYS A 35 -12.36 -6.00 8.81
N GLU A 36 -11.31 -6.36 8.09
CA GLU A 36 -10.46 -7.49 8.44
C GLU A 36 -9.09 -7.01 8.95
N ASN A 37 -8.55 -7.71 9.94
CA ASN A 37 -7.24 -7.39 10.47
C ASN A 37 -6.15 -7.55 9.43
N LEU A 38 -5.16 -6.66 9.48
CA LEU A 38 -3.92 -6.80 8.74
C LEU A 38 -3.14 -7.97 9.34
N SER A 39 -2.71 -8.91 8.50
CA SER A 39 -1.81 -9.99 8.89
C SER A 39 -0.36 -9.58 8.63
N LYS A 40 -0.07 -9.14 7.40
CA LYS A 40 1.29 -8.81 6.94
C LYS A 40 1.26 -7.61 5.98
N VAL A 41 2.29 -6.79 6.07
CA VAL A 41 2.52 -5.66 5.17
C VAL A 41 3.95 -5.72 4.68
N PHE A 42 4.13 -5.52 3.38
CA PHE A 42 5.43 -5.42 2.73
C PHE A 42 5.48 -4.15 1.88
N ILE A 43 6.63 -3.50 1.86
CA ILE A 43 6.87 -2.32 1.03
C ILE A 43 8.07 -2.60 0.14
N TYR A 44 7.91 -2.34 -1.14
CA TYR A 44 8.95 -2.49 -2.15
C TYR A 44 9.16 -1.19 -2.91
N ASP A 45 10.38 -0.96 -3.41
CA ASP A 45 10.61 0.03 -4.45
C ASP A 45 10.24 -0.50 -5.84
N ILE A 46 10.35 0.36 -6.86
CA ILE A 46 10.05 0.00 -8.26
C ILE A 46 10.97 -1.06 -8.85
N SER A 47 12.14 -1.30 -8.26
CA SER A 47 13.06 -2.36 -8.68
C SER A 47 12.69 -3.73 -8.10
N GLY A 48 11.70 -3.77 -7.20
CA GLY A 48 11.28 -4.97 -6.48
C GLY A 48 12.08 -5.23 -5.20
N LYS A 49 12.97 -4.30 -4.80
CA LYS A 49 13.71 -4.43 -3.54
C LYS A 49 12.76 -4.21 -2.37
N GLN A 50 12.74 -5.15 -1.43
CA GLN A 50 11.96 -5.02 -0.20
C GLN A 50 12.61 -3.98 0.72
N LEU A 51 11.87 -2.92 1.02
CA LEU A 51 12.28 -1.84 1.91
C LEU A 51 11.76 -2.04 3.34
N TYR A 52 10.58 -2.65 3.49
CA TYR A 52 9.95 -2.87 4.78
C TYR A 52 9.15 -4.16 4.81
N LYS A 53 9.08 -4.77 5.99
CA LYS A 53 8.27 -5.95 6.27
C LYS A 53 7.76 -5.89 7.70
N LYS A 54 6.44 -6.01 7.88
CA LYS A 54 5.79 -6.22 9.17
C LYS A 54 4.87 -7.43 9.07
N GLN A 55 4.91 -8.27 10.09
CA GLN A 55 4.08 -9.48 10.21
C GLN A 55 3.45 -9.51 11.59
N ASN A 56 2.41 -10.33 11.74
CA ASN A 56 1.66 -10.50 12.99
C ASN A 56 1.14 -9.15 13.51
N ILE A 57 0.50 -8.38 12.62
CA ILE A 57 -0.03 -7.05 12.96
C ILE A 57 -1.27 -7.20 13.84
N GLY A 58 -2.24 -8.03 13.43
CA GLY A 58 -3.41 -8.37 14.25
C GLY A 58 -4.32 -7.17 14.56
N ASN A 59 -4.30 -6.15 13.70
CA ASN A 59 -5.08 -4.93 13.86
C ASN A 59 -5.54 -4.43 12.48
N VAL A 60 -6.64 -3.70 12.42
CA VAL A 60 -7.19 -3.12 11.19
C VAL A 60 -6.40 -1.93 10.66
N GLU A 61 -5.54 -1.33 11.50
CA GLU A 61 -4.71 -0.19 11.15
C GLU A 61 -3.23 -0.42 11.52
N LEU A 62 -2.34 0.05 10.64
CA LEU A 62 -0.90 0.10 10.85
C LEU A 62 -0.38 1.47 10.42
N SER A 63 0.31 2.16 11.32
CA SER A 63 1.08 3.37 11.02
C SER A 63 2.57 3.06 11.07
N ILE A 64 3.28 3.39 9.99
CA ILE A 64 4.72 3.16 9.83
C ILE A 64 5.40 4.53 9.75
N GLN A 65 6.13 4.88 10.81
CA GLN A 65 6.83 6.14 10.96
C GLN A 65 8.35 5.95 10.79
N HIS A 66 9.08 7.07 10.67
CA HIS A 66 10.55 7.12 10.60
C HIS A 66 11.15 6.27 9.47
N LEU A 67 10.47 6.19 8.32
CA LEU A 67 11.00 5.52 7.14
C LEU A 67 12.18 6.32 6.58
N ALA A 68 13.36 5.68 6.55
CA ALA A 68 14.62 6.31 6.16
C ALA A 68 14.82 6.43 4.62
N PHE A 69 13.75 6.35 3.83
CA PHE A 69 13.82 6.35 2.37
C PHE A 69 13.42 7.71 1.81
N ALA A 70 14.09 8.14 0.73
CA ALA A 70 13.76 9.37 0.03
C ALA A 70 12.39 9.29 -0.68
N GLN A 71 11.89 10.45 -1.11
CA GLN A 71 10.69 10.58 -1.94
C GLN A 71 10.80 9.70 -3.20
N GLN A 72 9.88 8.74 -3.33
CA GLN A 72 9.89 7.75 -4.40
C GLN A 72 8.52 7.06 -4.54
N VAL A 73 8.37 6.27 -5.60
CA VAL A 73 7.20 5.41 -5.79
C VAL A 73 7.44 4.08 -5.08
N LEU A 74 6.46 3.64 -4.30
CA LEU A 74 6.47 2.41 -3.54
C LEU A 74 5.32 1.49 -3.97
N LEU A 75 5.54 0.19 -3.81
CA LEU A 75 4.52 -0.83 -3.92
C LEU A 75 4.25 -1.40 -2.52
N VAL A 76 3.05 -1.18 -2.01
CA VAL A 76 2.62 -1.65 -0.69
C VAL A 76 1.74 -2.88 -0.88
N LYS A 77 2.28 -4.04 -0.52
CA LYS A 77 1.55 -5.30 -0.52
C LYS A 77 0.97 -5.55 0.87
N VAL A 78 -0.35 -5.73 0.92
CA VAL A 78 -1.11 -5.95 2.15
C VAL A 78 -1.73 -7.33 2.11
N VAL A 79 -1.61 -8.07 3.21
CA VAL A 79 -2.22 -9.38 3.42
C VAL A 79 -3.09 -9.30 4.67
N LEU A 80 -4.37 -9.60 4.55
CA LEU A 80 -5.33 -9.66 5.65
C LEU A 80 -5.33 -11.04 6.31
N GLU A 81 -5.90 -11.16 7.50
CA GLU A 81 -6.00 -12.43 8.23
C GLU A 81 -6.86 -13.47 7.52
N ASN A 82 -7.87 -13.05 6.77
CA ASN A 82 -8.68 -13.93 5.91
C ASN A 82 -7.95 -14.40 4.62
N GLY A 83 -6.67 -14.04 4.45
CA GLY A 83 -5.85 -14.42 3.30
C GLY A 83 -5.99 -13.49 2.08
N TYR A 84 -6.91 -12.53 2.10
CA TYR A 84 -7.03 -11.53 1.04
C TYR A 84 -5.72 -10.75 0.90
N THR A 85 -5.26 -10.60 -0.34
CA THR A 85 -3.99 -9.94 -0.65
C THR A 85 -4.21 -8.92 -1.75
N THR A 86 -3.78 -7.67 -1.53
CA THR A 86 -3.78 -6.61 -2.53
C THR A 86 -2.42 -5.91 -2.57
N THR A 87 -2.14 -5.23 -3.68
CA THR A 87 -0.96 -4.38 -3.82
C THR A 87 -1.37 -2.99 -4.29
N LYS A 88 -0.99 -1.95 -3.54
CA LYS A 88 -1.28 -0.56 -3.88
C LYS A 88 -0.01 0.21 -4.20
N LYS A 89 -0.08 1.03 -5.25
CA LYS A 89 0.96 1.99 -5.59
C LYS A 89 0.84 3.21 -4.68
N LEU A 90 1.94 3.63 -4.07
CA LEU A 90 2.01 4.79 -3.18
C LEU A 90 3.12 5.73 -3.64
N ILE A 91 2.85 7.03 -3.72
CA ILE A 91 3.87 8.05 -3.96
C ILE A 91 4.28 8.59 -2.59
N PHE A 92 5.42 8.14 -2.08
CA PHE A 92 5.95 8.58 -0.79
C PHE A 92 6.62 9.95 -0.93
N LYS A 93 6.28 10.89 -0.04
CA LYS A 93 6.79 12.26 -0.03
C LYS A 93 7.49 12.56 1.28
#